data_AF-A0A3D0VS52-F1
#
_entry.id   AF-A0A3D0VS52-F1
#
_cell.length_a   1.000
_cell.length_b   1.000
_cell.length_c   1.000
_cell.angle_alpha   90.00
_cell.angle_beta   90.00
_cell.angle_gamma   90.00
#
_symmetry.space_group_name_H-M   'P 1'
#
loop_
_entity.id
_entity.type
_entity.pdbx_description
1 polymer ?
#
loop_
_entity_poly.entity_id
_entity_poly.type
_entity_poly.pdbx_seq_one_letter_code
_entity_poly.pdbx_strand_id
1 'polypeptide(L)'
;MCFDKIHIGVYCEIVQGKYFPEIPRFSNRLVLENLVLEAQTTTVAVISAGDNPNAYLGSIDLLAFGYKNKDDYLTEVVKRPDGKFEIQIRPVKIYELHERIKIPLFGSIKSKYYCELICDEFERIKIRAGWMLEFCNDRDLVCAYALKHIQKAKQLFAESKRALNEIQETMVAENIYILIILNIFIVRTILFYQHLFRPYINAPEEKKEIMFFEILEEISFSKIDKILKDYLMQNLESLQKSFLGNTADPGISMLRSFINCGKTFSNNMKTNENIGNVKYQPIKINGQINVLVDIFTQLIDQQRTPDGPFLETSRENLEAFLVANFVDRNNKPLSSPTINTLLKPYRVDKHIKQDNPKRIDLSGLFETEE
;
A
#
# COMPACT_ATOMS: atom_id res chain seq x y z
N MET A 1 6.95 11.42 33.19
CA MET A 1 5.84 10.54 32.74
C MET A 1 5.91 10.42 31.23
N CYS A 2 5.65 9.24 30.67
CA CYS A 2 5.86 8.90 29.25
C CYS A 2 4.81 9.53 28.28
N PHE A 3 3.91 10.38 28.78
CA PHE A 3 2.78 10.94 28.02
C PHE A 3 3.19 11.82 26.83
N ASP A 4 4.43 12.30 26.82
CA ASP A 4 4.92 13.13 25.73
C ASP A 4 5.34 12.34 24.49
N LYS A 5 5.62 11.04 24.64
CA LYS A 5 6.16 10.21 23.56
C LYS A 5 5.05 9.79 22.59
N ILE A 6 5.28 9.99 21.30
CA ILE A 6 4.37 9.53 20.25
C ILE A 6 4.51 8.01 20.07
N HIS A 7 3.39 7.29 20.20
CA HIS A 7 3.35 5.81 20.22
C HIS A 7 3.47 5.19 18.84
N ILE A 8 3.30 5.96 17.77
CA ILE A 8 3.42 5.50 16.37
C ILE A 8 4.84 5.75 15.82
N GLY A 9 5.83 5.88 16.70
CA GLY A 9 7.18 6.28 16.32
C GLY A 9 7.85 5.32 15.33
N VAL A 10 7.64 4.01 15.50
CA VAL A 10 8.17 3.02 14.54
C VAL A 10 7.54 3.21 13.16
N TYR A 11 6.23 3.46 13.08
CA TYR A 11 5.58 3.74 11.80
C TYR A 11 6.14 5.01 11.15
N CYS A 12 6.38 6.08 11.92
CA CYS A 12 7.05 7.28 11.41
C CYS A 12 8.42 6.95 10.80
N GLU A 13 9.21 6.12 11.48
CA GLU A 13 10.53 5.71 11.00
C GLU A 13 10.47 4.80 9.75
N ILE A 14 9.38 4.06 9.53
CA ILE A 14 9.15 3.30 8.29
C ILE A 14 8.77 4.23 7.14
N VAL A 15 8.01 5.32 7.38
CA VAL A 15 7.58 6.24 6.32
C VAL A 15 8.70 7.16 5.83
N GLN A 16 9.46 7.75 6.77
CA GLN A 16 10.41 8.83 6.43
C GLN A 16 11.72 8.76 7.22
N GLY A 17 11.97 7.66 7.91
CA GLY A 17 13.13 7.53 8.81
C GLY A 17 14.03 6.37 8.47
N LYS A 18 14.69 5.84 9.51
CA LYS A 18 15.74 4.83 9.36
C LYS A 18 15.23 3.48 8.86
N TYR A 19 13.91 3.23 8.89
CA TYR A 19 13.31 1.96 8.49
C TYR A 19 12.59 2.04 7.14
N PHE A 20 12.81 3.09 6.34
CA PHE A 20 12.23 3.19 5.01
C PHE A 20 12.60 1.99 4.12
N PRO A 21 11.63 1.28 3.51
CA PRO A 21 11.90 0.00 2.83
C PRO A 21 12.92 0.09 1.69
N GLU A 22 13.03 1.22 1.02
CA GLU A 22 13.95 1.36 -0.11
C GLU A 22 15.43 1.48 0.31
N ILE A 23 15.72 1.71 1.59
CA ILE A 23 17.10 1.84 2.06
C ILE A 23 17.87 0.53 1.76
N PRO A 24 19.03 0.58 1.06
CA PRO A 24 19.73 -0.60 0.58
C PRO A 24 20.10 -1.63 1.66
N ARG A 25 20.27 -1.21 2.92
CA ARG A 25 20.58 -2.12 4.03
C ARG A 25 19.50 -3.18 4.25
N PHE A 26 18.26 -2.90 3.88
CA PHE A 26 17.14 -3.84 4.01
C PHE A 26 17.06 -4.87 2.89
N SER A 27 18.07 -4.94 2.02
CA SER A 27 18.33 -6.12 1.17
C SER A 27 19.18 -7.18 1.89
N ASN A 28 19.80 -6.85 3.03
CA ASN A 28 20.61 -7.78 3.81
C ASN A 28 19.73 -8.59 4.78
N ARG A 29 19.80 -9.92 4.69
CA ARG A 29 19.02 -10.83 5.52
C ARG A 29 19.32 -10.71 7.02
N LEU A 30 20.58 -10.55 7.44
CA LEU A 30 20.93 -10.41 8.85
C LEU A 30 20.39 -9.11 9.47
N VAL A 31 20.33 -8.04 8.66
CA VAL A 31 19.70 -6.78 9.07
C VAL A 31 18.19 -6.97 9.23
N LEU A 32 17.55 -7.69 8.31
CA LEU A 32 16.12 -8.00 8.39
C LEU A 32 15.77 -8.90 9.58
N GLU A 33 16.61 -9.91 9.87
CA GLU A 33 16.46 -10.79 11.03
C GLU A 33 16.49 -10.03 12.36
N ASN A 34 17.19 -8.90 12.43
CA ASN A 34 17.25 -8.03 13.60
C ASN A 34 16.31 -6.82 13.52
N LEU A 35 15.51 -6.68 12.46
CA LEU A 35 14.72 -5.47 12.18
C LEU A 35 13.78 -5.12 13.35
N VAL A 36 13.01 -6.10 13.84
CA VAL A 36 12.06 -5.88 14.93
C VAL A 36 12.79 -5.45 16.20
N LEU A 37 13.86 -6.16 16.53
CA LEU A 37 14.68 -5.93 17.71
C LEU A 37 15.30 -4.52 17.70
N GLU A 38 15.89 -4.13 16.58
CA GLU A 38 16.49 -2.80 16.41
C GLU A 38 15.43 -1.69 16.42
N ALA A 39 14.28 -1.89 15.78
CA ALA A 39 13.21 -0.90 15.69
C ALA A 39 12.53 -0.62 17.02
N GLN A 40 12.38 -1.65 17.85
CA GLN A 40 11.71 -1.57 19.14
C GLN A 40 12.67 -1.30 20.31
N THR A 41 13.98 -1.36 20.06
CA THR A 41 14.95 -0.89 21.05
C THR A 41 14.83 0.62 21.19
N THR A 42 14.60 1.11 22.41
CA THR A 42 14.39 2.53 22.64
C THR A 42 15.12 3.03 23.88
N THR A 43 15.68 4.23 23.76
CA THR A 43 16.24 4.96 24.88
C THR A 43 15.11 5.45 25.77
N VAL A 44 15.13 5.04 27.03
CA VAL A 44 14.17 5.45 28.06
C VAL A 44 14.63 6.72 28.75
N ALA A 45 15.92 6.83 29.03
CA ALA A 45 16.48 7.98 29.71
C ALA A 45 17.96 8.19 29.38
N VAL A 46 18.41 9.43 29.49
CA VAL A 46 19.83 9.80 29.56
C VAL A 46 20.02 10.52 30.89
N ILE A 47 20.79 9.94 31.79
CA ILE A 47 21.02 10.46 33.16
C ILE A 47 22.48 10.88 33.34
N SER A 48 22.73 11.74 34.33
CA SER A 48 24.06 12.32 34.56
C SER A 48 25.03 11.27 35.09
N ALA A 49 26.34 11.51 34.94
CA ALA A 49 27.39 10.61 35.41
C ALA A 49 27.36 10.33 36.93
N GLY A 50 26.79 11.25 37.72
CA GLY A 50 26.63 11.12 39.17
C GLY A 50 25.34 10.42 39.59
N ASP A 51 24.39 10.20 38.67
CA ASP A 51 23.13 9.54 38.97
C ASP A 51 23.30 8.02 38.92
N ASN A 52 22.56 7.30 39.77
CA ASN A 52 22.59 5.84 39.80
C ASN A 52 21.55 5.24 38.82
N PRO A 53 21.97 4.55 37.73
CA PRO A 53 21.04 3.96 36.76
C PRO A 53 20.08 2.94 37.38
N ASN A 54 20.52 2.17 38.38
CA ASN A 54 19.68 1.17 39.03
C ASN A 54 18.59 1.82 39.90
N ALA A 55 18.91 2.95 40.53
CA ALA A 55 17.91 3.72 41.28
C ALA A 55 16.84 4.28 40.33
N TYR A 56 17.26 4.79 39.15
CA TYR A 56 16.33 5.23 38.12
C TYR A 56 15.43 4.09 37.63
N LEU A 57 16.02 2.94 37.27
CA LEU A 57 15.30 1.75 36.81
C LEU A 57 14.29 1.23 37.86
N GLY A 58 14.63 1.32 39.15
CA GLY A 58 13.72 0.94 40.24
C GLY A 58 12.54 1.89 40.45
N SER A 59 12.62 3.12 39.92
CA SER A 59 11.59 4.16 40.09
C SER A 59 10.62 4.30 38.92
N ILE A 60 10.92 3.69 37.77
CA ILE A 60 10.13 3.84 36.54
C ILE A 60 9.37 2.55 36.21
N ASP A 61 8.12 2.70 35.80
CA ASP A 61 7.38 1.59 35.20
C ASP A 61 7.70 1.47 33.72
N LEU A 62 8.51 0.46 33.37
CA LEU A 62 8.93 0.20 32.00
C LEU A 62 7.83 -0.49 31.17
N LEU A 63 6.77 -1.01 31.78
CA LEU A 63 5.63 -1.58 31.04
C LEU A 63 4.90 -0.51 30.21
N ALA A 64 4.97 0.75 30.66
CA ALA A 64 4.47 1.93 29.96
C ALA A 64 5.07 2.12 28.55
N PHE A 65 6.16 1.41 28.21
CA PHE A 65 6.79 1.47 26.89
C PHE A 65 6.23 0.45 25.88
N GLY A 66 5.22 -0.32 26.27
CA GLY A 66 4.53 -1.27 25.41
C GLY A 66 4.97 -2.70 25.62
N TYR A 67 5.14 -3.11 26.88
CA TYR A 67 5.48 -4.47 27.27
C TYR A 67 4.42 -5.01 28.24
N LYS A 68 4.01 -6.26 28.06
CA LYS A 68 3.01 -6.94 28.91
C LYS A 68 3.63 -7.36 30.25
N ASN A 69 4.87 -7.85 30.23
CA ASN A 69 5.57 -8.36 31.41
C ASN A 69 7.04 -7.89 31.44
N LYS A 70 7.66 -7.98 32.62
CA LYS A 70 9.10 -7.66 32.80
C LYS A 70 10.02 -8.58 32.01
N ASP A 71 9.62 -9.84 31.82
CA ASP A 71 10.39 -10.83 31.06
C ASP A 71 10.34 -10.60 29.54
N ASP A 72 9.51 -9.66 29.07
CA ASP A 72 9.37 -9.36 27.64
C ASP A 72 10.47 -8.39 27.14
N TYR A 73 11.32 -7.85 28.02
CA TYR A 73 12.42 -6.94 27.67
C TYR A 73 13.67 -7.12 28.53
N LEU A 74 14.79 -6.62 28.01
CA LEU A 74 16.02 -6.41 28.74
C LEU A 74 16.28 -4.91 28.87
N THR A 75 16.96 -4.53 29.95
CA THR A 75 17.45 -3.17 30.16
C THR A 75 18.96 -3.15 30.03
N GLU A 76 19.49 -2.24 29.23
CA GLU A 76 20.91 -2.07 29.00
C GLU A 76 21.31 -0.66 29.44
N VAL A 77 22.41 -0.54 30.18
CA VAL A 77 22.98 0.75 30.60
C VAL A 77 24.28 0.98 29.83
N VAL A 78 24.25 1.96 28.93
CA VAL A 78 25.38 2.29 28.05
C VAL A 78 26.02 3.58 28.54
N LYS A 79 27.32 3.55 28.83
CA LYS A 79 28.07 4.77 29.17
C LYS A 79 28.42 5.54 27.89
N ARG A 80 27.95 6.77 27.77
CA ARG A 80 28.23 7.65 26.63
C ARG A 80 29.61 8.29 26.74
N PRO A 81 30.20 8.76 25.62
CA PRO A 81 31.50 9.44 25.62
C PRO A 81 31.55 10.73 26.47
N ASP A 82 30.41 11.40 26.64
CA ASP A 82 30.26 12.60 27.50
C ASP A 82 30.15 12.26 28.99
N GLY A 83 30.31 10.98 29.35
CA GLY A 83 30.25 10.48 30.73
C GLY A 83 28.84 10.18 31.23
N LYS A 84 27.78 10.55 30.50
CA LYS A 84 26.39 10.25 30.87
C LYS A 84 26.06 8.77 30.71
N PHE A 85 24.99 8.31 31.36
CA PHE A 85 24.45 6.98 31.17
C PHE A 85 23.19 7.02 30.32
N GLU A 86 23.15 6.21 29.29
CA GLU A 86 21.97 5.97 28.47
C GLU A 86 21.32 4.65 28.88
N ILE A 87 20.05 4.70 29.26
CA ILE A 87 19.27 3.53 29.64
C ILE A 87 18.40 3.15 28.45
N GLN A 88 18.65 1.97 27.89
CA GLN A 88 17.91 1.41 26.77
C GLN A 88 17.06 0.24 27.23
N ILE A 89 15.90 0.08 26.60
CA ILE A 89 15.10 -1.13 26.71
C ILE A 89 15.09 -1.82 25.36
N ARG A 90 15.27 -3.13 25.38
CA ARG A 90 15.36 -3.99 24.21
C ARG A 90 14.34 -5.11 24.33
N PRO A 91 13.49 -5.36 23.32
CA PRO A 91 12.52 -6.43 23.43
C PRO A 91 13.22 -7.80 23.40
N VAL A 92 12.72 -8.72 24.23
CA VAL A 92 12.99 -10.17 24.12
C VAL A 92 11.85 -10.87 23.39
N LYS A 93 10.63 -10.33 23.52
CA LYS A 93 9.42 -10.90 22.94
C LYS A 93 8.89 -10.04 21.81
N ILE A 94 8.58 -10.70 20.69
CA ILE A 94 7.83 -10.15 19.58
C ILE A 94 6.36 -10.54 19.76
N TYR A 95 5.46 -9.56 19.71
CA TYR A 95 4.03 -9.81 19.89
C TYR A 95 3.37 -10.13 18.55
N GLU A 96 2.75 -11.31 18.48
CA GLU A 96 1.90 -11.68 17.37
C GLU A 96 0.60 -10.86 17.37
N LEU A 97 0.08 -10.59 16.17
CA LEU A 97 -1.18 -9.90 15.98
C LEU A 97 -2.34 -10.73 16.54
N HIS A 98 -3.03 -10.20 17.55
CA HIS A 98 -4.16 -10.90 18.18
C HIS A 98 -5.45 -10.77 17.36
N GLU A 99 -5.54 -9.74 16.53
CA GLU A 99 -6.71 -9.52 15.67
C GLU A 99 -6.73 -10.48 14.49
N ARG A 100 -7.91 -11.00 14.18
CA ARG A 100 -8.14 -11.83 12.98
C ARG A 100 -8.18 -10.94 11.74
N ILE A 101 -7.00 -10.54 11.30
CA ILE A 101 -6.81 -9.76 10.08
C ILE A 101 -6.23 -10.68 9.02
N LYS A 102 -6.92 -10.81 7.89
CA LYS A 102 -6.32 -11.44 6.71
C LYS A 102 -5.31 -10.44 6.16
N ILE A 103 -4.03 -10.67 6.44
CA ILE A 103 -2.93 -9.95 5.79
C ILE A 103 -2.51 -10.80 4.59
N PRO A 104 -2.53 -10.26 3.37
CA PRO A 104 -2.10 -11.01 2.19
C PRO A 104 -0.61 -11.27 2.36
N LEU A 105 -0.15 -12.52 2.32
CA LEU A 105 1.27 -12.79 2.44
C LEU A 105 1.95 -12.51 1.10
N PHE A 106 2.89 -11.57 1.09
CA PHE A 106 3.82 -11.40 -0.04
C PHE A 106 5.04 -12.29 0.21
N GLY A 107 5.41 -13.10 -0.78
CA GLY A 107 6.37 -14.20 -0.62
C GLY A 107 7.84 -13.81 -0.35
N SER A 108 8.15 -12.51 -0.18
CA SER A 108 9.52 -12.07 0.07
C SER A 108 9.88 -12.09 1.56
N ILE A 109 11.14 -12.43 1.86
CA ILE A 109 11.68 -12.43 3.23
C ILE A 109 11.57 -11.03 3.85
N LYS A 110 11.85 -9.99 3.06
CA LYS A 110 11.75 -8.59 3.48
C LYS A 110 10.34 -8.22 3.90
N SER A 111 9.35 -8.51 3.06
CA SER A 111 7.94 -8.25 3.37
C SER A 111 7.50 -8.97 4.64
N LYS A 112 7.96 -10.21 4.87
CA LYS A 112 7.68 -10.94 6.11
C LYS A 112 8.18 -10.20 7.37
N TYR A 113 9.44 -9.79 7.41
CA TYR A 113 10.01 -9.10 8.57
C TYR A 113 9.38 -7.72 8.82
N TYR A 114 9.02 -7.00 7.75
CA TYR A 114 8.29 -5.74 7.89
C TYR A 114 6.86 -5.97 8.39
N CYS A 115 6.15 -6.99 7.92
CA CYS A 115 4.85 -7.35 8.46
C CYS A 115 4.92 -7.69 9.95
N GLU A 116 5.94 -8.45 10.37
CA GLU A 116 6.19 -8.78 11.76
C GLU A 116 6.43 -7.53 12.61
N LEU A 117 7.28 -6.60 12.14
CA LEU A 117 7.51 -5.31 12.78
C LEU A 117 6.22 -4.49 12.93
N ILE A 118 5.45 -4.38 11.85
CA ILE A 118 4.21 -3.58 11.84
C ILE A 118 3.17 -4.19 12.80
N CYS A 119 3.03 -5.51 12.81
CA CYS A 119 2.11 -6.21 13.70
C CYS A 119 2.52 -6.08 15.17
N ASP A 120 3.81 -6.29 15.47
CA ASP A 120 4.35 -6.14 16.82
C ASP A 120 4.15 -4.71 17.34
N GLU A 121 4.47 -3.70 16.52
CA GLU A 121 4.26 -2.31 16.93
C GLU A 121 2.79 -2.00 17.20
N PHE A 122 1.86 -2.53 16.42
CA PHE A 122 0.44 -2.36 16.67
C PHE A 122 0.03 -2.93 18.04
N GLU A 123 0.51 -4.11 18.41
CA GLU A 123 0.26 -4.68 19.74
C GLU A 123 0.87 -3.82 20.85
N ARG A 124 2.07 -3.27 20.65
CA ARG A 124 2.70 -2.35 21.61
C ARG A 124 1.93 -1.05 21.77
N ILE A 125 1.41 -0.48 20.67
CA ILE A 125 0.52 0.69 20.71
C ILE A 125 -0.69 0.39 21.60
N LYS A 126 -1.32 -0.78 21.45
CA LYS A 126 -2.46 -1.19 22.29
C LYS A 126 -2.09 -1.29 23.76
N ILE A 127 -0.94 -1.90 24.08
CA ILE A 127 -0.43 -2.00 25.45
C ILE A 127 -0.20 -0.60 26.05
N ARG A 128 0.51 0.29 25.34
CA ARG A 128 0.80 1.64 25.82
C ARG A 128 -0.49 2.45 26.04
N ALA A 129 -1.48 2.30 25.15
CA ALA A 129 -2.77 2.96 25.30
C ALA A 129 -3.63 2.39 26.44
N GLY A 130 -3.60 1.07 26.67
CA GLY A 130 -4.25 0.44 27.81
C GLY A 130 -3.63 0.89 29.12
N TRP A 131 -2.29 0.92 29.20
CA TRP A 131 -1.56 1.44 30.35
C TRP A 131 -1.95 2.88 30.68
N MET A 132 -2.10 3.75 29.67
CA MET A 132 -2.59 5.12 29.88
C MET A 132 -3.94 5.16 30.60
N LEU A 133 -4.90 4.32 30.21
CA LEU A 133 -6.22 4.28 30.84
C LEU A 133 -6.22 3.67 32.24
N GLU A 134 -5.33 2.70 32.49
CA GLU A 134 -5.24 2.02 33.79
C GLU A 134 -4.60 2.91 34.86
N PHE A 135 -3.57 3.68 34.48
CA PHE A 135 -2.74 4.41 35.44
C PHE A 135 -2.94 5.93 35.45
N CYS A 136 -3.68 6.51 34.49
CA CYS A 136 -4.00 7.94 34.48
C CYS A 136 -5.43 8.20 34.98
N ASN A 137 -5.55 8.82 36.14
CA ASN A 137 -6.84 9.19 36.74
C ASN A 137 -7.37 10.55 36.27
N ASP A 138 -6.54 11.32 35.56
CA ASP A 138 -6.90 12.67 35.10
C ASP A 138 -7.56 12.58 33.72
N ARG A 139 -8.85 12.90 33.69
CA ARG A 139 -9.68 12.83 32.48
C ARG A 139 -9.19 13.77 31.38
N ASP A 140 -8.71 14.96 31.74
CA ASP A 140 -8.27 15.97 30.79
C ASP A 140 -6.94 15.55 30.17
N LEU A 141 -6.04 14.96 30.96
CA LEU A 141 -4.80 14.36 30.44
C LEU A 141 -5.07 13.18 29.52
N VAL A 142 -6.02 12.30 29.86
CA VAL A 142 -6.44 11.19 28.98
C VAL A 142 -7.00 11.71 27.66
N CYS A 143 -7.85 12.74 27.71
CA CYS A 143 -8.41 13.37 26.51
C CYS A 143 -7.30 14.01 25.64
N ALA A 144 -6.42 14.80 26.24
CA ALA A 144 -5.32 15.46 25.53
C ALA A 144 -4.37 14.44 24.88
N TYR A 145 -4.03 13.36 25.60
CA TYR A 145 -3.28 12.23 25.08
C TYR A 145 -4.00 11.61 23.86
N ALA A 146 -5.28 11.25 23.99
CA ALA A 146 -6.01 10.59 22.91
C ALA A 146 -6.06 11.46 21.64
N LEU A 147 -6.40 12.74 21.78
CA LEU A 147 -6.46 13.69 20.66
C LEU A 147 -5.09 13.86 19.98
N LYS A 148 -4.01 13.98 20.77
CA LYS A 148 -2.64 14.07 20.26
C LYS A 148 -2.27 12.86 19.41
N HIS A 149 -2.55 11.65 19.87
CA HIS A 149 -2.21 10.42 19.14
C HIS A 149 -3.08 10.23 17.90
N ILE A 150 -4.38 10.55 17.95
CA ILE A 150 -5.26 10.52 16.78
C ILE A 150 -4.77 11.51 15.71
N GLN A 151 -4.48 12.76 16.12
CA GLN A 151 -3.99 13.78 15.19
C GLN A 151 -2.66 13.39 14.54
N LYS A 152 -1.73 12.83 15.32
CA LYS A 152 -0.44 12.37 14.80
C LYS A 152 -0.57 11.16 13.88
N ALA A 153 -1.46 10.23 14.18
CA ALA A 153 -1.73 9.08 13.31
C ALA A 153 -2.38 9.52 11.99
N LYS A 154 -3.30 10.50 12.02
CA LYS A 154 -3.86 11.11 10.80
C LYS A 154 -2.82 11.84 9.96
N GLN A 155 -1.93 12.61 10.61
CA GLN A 155 -0.81 13.25 9.92
C GLN A 155 0.07 12.19 9.24
N LEU A 156 0.44 11.14 9.98
CA LEU A 156 1.25 10.04 9.45
C LEU A 156 0.55 9.30 8.31
N PHE A 157 -0.77 9.17 8.34
CA PHE A 157 -1.54 8.57 7.26
C PHE A 157 -1.38 9.34 5.95
N ALA A 158 -1.50 10.67 6.00
CA ALA A 158 -1.26 11.52 4.83
C ALA A 158 0.18 11.42 4.30
N GLU A 159 1.17 11.39 5.20
CA GLU A 159 2.59 11.21 4.85
C GLU A 159 2.85 9.82 4.23
N SER A 160 2.28 8.77 4.81
CA SER A 160 2.42 7.39 4.35
C SER A 160 1.76 7.14 2.99
N LYS A 161 0.65 7.84 2.69
CA LYS A 161 0.03 7.83 1.35
C LYS A 161 0.94 8.48 0.32
N ARG A 162 1.53 9.63 0.63
CA ARG A 162 2.52 10.27 -0.25
C ARG A 162 3.72 9.37 -0.52
N ALA A 163 4.29 8.77 0.52
CA ALA A 163 5.38 7.82 0.39
C ALA A 163 4.98 6.59 -0.46
N LEU A 164 3.74 6.11 -0.34
CA LEU A 164 3.21 5.04 -1.18
C LEU A 164 3.08 5.47 -2.65
N ASN A 165 2.69 6.72 -2.92
CA ASN A 165 2.64 7.26 -4.27
C ASN A 165 4.05 7.30 -4.90
N GLU A 166 5.01 7.87 -4.17
CA GLU A 166 6.41 8.02 -4.61
C GLU A 166 7.09 6.66 -4.84
N ILE A 167 6.95 5.71 -3.93
CA ILE A 167 7.66 4.42 -4.03
C ILE A 167 7.23 3.58 -5.25
N GLN A 168 6.07 3.86 -5.82
CA GLN A 168 5.59 3.18 -7.02
C GLN A 168 6.38 3.55 -8.28
N GLU A 169 7.19 4.60 -8.25
CA GLU A 169 8.12 4.92 -9.34
C GLU A 169 9.27 3.90 -9.42
N THR A 170 9.65 3.30 -8.28
CA THR A 170 10.74 2.31 -8.18
C THR A 170 10.40 0.96 -8.81
N MET A 171 9.10 0.66 -8.96
CA MET A 171 8.57 -0.63 -9.43
C MET A 171 8.99 -1.85 -8.59
N VAL A 172 9.46 -1.66 -7.36
CA VAL A 172 9.82 -2.75 -6.45
C VAL A 172 8.59 -3.21 -5.67
N ALA A 173 7.96 -4.30 -6.12
CA ALA A 173 6.68 -4.80 -5.60
C ALA A 173 6.66 -5.02 -4.07
N GLU A 174 7.74 -5.52 -3.47
CA GLU A 174 7.81 -5.74 -2.02
C GLU A 174 7.78 -4.44 -1.21
N ASN A 175 8.37 -3.36 -1.72
CA ASN A 175 8.39 -2.06 -1.05
C ASN A 175 7.00 -1.41 -1.09
N ILE A 176 6.34 -1.48 -2.25
CA ILE A 176 4.96 -1.04 -2.43
C ILE A 176 4.04 -1.81 -1.47
N TYR A 177 4.20 -3.14 -1.41
CA TYR A 177 3.45 -3.99 -0.48
C TYR A 177 3.64 -3.57 0.99
N ILE A 178 4.89 -3.33 1.42
CA ILE A 178 5.18 -2.93 2.81
C ILE A 178 4.44 -1.63 3.17
N LEU A 179 4.45 -0.63 2.29
CA LEU A 179 3.74 0.63 2.55
C LEU A 179 2.21 0.49 2.49
N ILE A 180 1.67 -0.44 1.70
CA ILE A 180 0.23 -0.76 1.74
C ILE A 180 -0.15 -1.34 3.10
N ILE A 181 0.61 -2.33 3.58
CA ILE A 181 0.35 -2.92 4.91
C ILE A 181 0.50 -1.88 6.00
N LEU A 182 1.51 -1.02 5.93
CA LEU A 182 1.70 0.06 6.90
C LEU A 182 0.51 1.01 6.93
N ASN A 183 0.03 1.47 5.76
CA ASN A 183 -1.14 2.35 5.67
C ASN A 183 -2.40 1.68 6.28
N ILE A 184 -2.62 0.39 6.04
CA ILE A 184 -3.71 -0.37 6.67
C ILE A 184 -3.62 -0.33 8.20
N PHE A 185 -2.42 -0.51 8.75
CA PHE A 185 -2.19 -0.50 10.19
C PHE A 185 -2.24 0.91 10.81
N ILE A 186 -1.86 1.95 10.07
CA ILE A 186 -2.08 3.34 10.49
C ILE A 186 -3.58 3.63 10.61
N VAL A 187 -4.38 3.25 9.61
CA VAL A 187 -5.86 3.38 9.67
C VAL A 187 -6.42 2.64 10.89
N ARG A 188 -5.99 1.40 11.12
CA ARG A 188 -6.40 0.64 12.32
C ARG A 188 -6.00 1.32 13.62
N THR A 189 -4.83 1.95 13.66
CA THR A 189 -4.36 2.69 14.83
C THR A 189 -5.26 3.90 15.12
N ILE A 190 -5.65 4.65 14.09
CA ILE A 190 -6.58 5.79 14.22
C ILE A 190 -7.92 5.30 14.80
N LEU A 191 -8.50 4.27 14.20
CA LEU A 191 -9.76 3.69 14.64
C LEU A 191 -9.66 3.12 16.06
N PHE A 192 -8.57 2.43 16.38
CA PHE A 192 -8.32 1.88 17.71
C PHE A 192 -8.34 2.99 18.77
N TYR A 193 -7.60 4.08 18.55
CA TYR A 193 -7.61 5.21 19.48
C TYR A 193 -9.01 5.84 19.60
N GLN A 194 -9.72 6.04 18.48
CA GLN A 194 -11.07 6.60 18.52
C GLN A 194 -12.05 5.73 19.31
N HIS A 195 -11.99 4.40 19.13
CA HIS A 195 -12.84 3.46 19.85
C HIS A 195 -12.48 3.38 21.33
N LEU A 196 -11.19 3.19 21.65
CA LEU A 196 -10.71 3.00 23.01
C LEU A 196 -10.98 4.23 23.88
N PHE A 197 -10.77 5.43 23.33
CA PHE A 197 -10.92 6.69 24.07
C PHE A 197 -12.27 7.37 23.84
N ARG A 198 -13.24 6.70 23.23
CA ARG A 198 -14.59 7.24 22.97
C ARG A 198 -15.26 7.91 24.18
N PRO A 199 -15.13 7.40 25.43
CA PRO A 199 -15.72 8.07 26.61
C PRO A 199 -15.07 9.42 26.97
N TYR A 200 -13.88 9.70 26.43
CA TYR A 200 -13.04 10.84 26.78
C TYR A 200 -12.99 11.90 25.69
N ILE A 201 -13.23 11.53 24.43
CA ILE A 201 -13.16 12.43 23.28
C ILE A 201 -14.53 12.67 22.67
N ASN A 202 -14.80 13.91 22.26
CA ASN A 202 -15.95 14.26 21.44
C ASN A 202 -15.49 14.58 20.02
N ALA A 203 -15.03 13.54 19.30
CA ALA A 203 -14.57 13.66 17.93
C ALA A 203 -15.43 12.77 17.02
N PRO A 204 -15.73 13.22 15.79
CA PRO A 204 -16.38 12.36 14.82
C PRO A 204 -15.52 11.14 14.56
N GLU A 205 -16.15 9.98 14.54
CA GLU A 205 -15.50 8.71 14.24
C GLU A 205 -15.17 8.65 12.75
N GLU A 206 -13.94 8.29 12.42
CA GLU A 206 -13.58 8.09 11.02
C GLU A 206 -14.23 6.82 10.50
N LYS A 207 -14.74 6.87 9.28
CA LYS A 207 -15.26 5.66 8.63
C LYS A 207 -14.08 4.89 8.07
N LYS A 208 -13.83 3.71 8.64
CA LYS A 208 -12.79 2.77 8.20
C LYS A 208 -12.77 2.67 6.68
N GLU A 209 -13.93 2.50 6.10
CA GLU A 209 -14.12 2.27 4.68
C GLU A 209 -13.62 3.44 3.81
N ILE A 210 -13.82 4.69 4.26
CA ILE A 210 -13.34 5.90 3.57
C ILE A 210 -11.82 5.93 3.60
N MET A 211 -11.21 5.70 4.77
CA MET A 211 -9.75 5.73 4.87
C MET A 211 -9.09 4.59 4.07
N PHE A 212 -9.70 3.40 4.06
CA PHE A 212 -9.22 2.30 3.22
C PHE A 212 -9.29 2.64 1.73
N PHE A 213 -10.34 3.35 1.32
CA PHE A 213 -10.50 3.80 -0.05
C PHE A 213 -9.42 4.80 -0.46
N GLU A 214 -9.11 5.76 0.40
CA GLU A 214 -8.01 6.71 0.15
C GLU A 214 -6.66 6.00 -0.06
N ILE A 215 -6.42 4.84 0.56
CA ILE A 215 -5.22 4.03 0.27
C ILE A 215 -5.27 3.51 -1.16
N LEU A 216 -6.44 3.03 -1.60
CA LEU A 216 -6.61 2.44 -2.93
C LEU A 216 -6.47 3.48 -4.05
N GLU A 217 -6.91 4.71 -3.82
CA GLU A 217 -6.77 5.81 -4.79
C GLU A 217 -5.30 6.11 -5.12
N GLU A 218 -4.40 5.89 -4.15
CA GLU A 218 -2.96 6.12 -4.36
C GLU A 218 -2.29 5.00 -5.18
N ILE A 219 -2.91 3.82 -5.31
CA ILE A 219 -2.24 2.67 -5.91
C ILE A 219 -2.53 2.55 -7.40
N SER A 220 -1.48 2.54 -8.20
CA SER A 220 -1.52 2.18 -9.61
C SER A 220 -1.68 0.67 -9.78
N PHE A 221 -2.89 0.22 -10.09
CA PHE A 221 -3.23 -1.21 -10.26
C PHE A 221 -2.41 -1.96 -11.31
N SER A 222 -1.78 -1.27 -12.26
CA SER A 222 -0.89 -1.87 -13.25
C SER A 222 0.46 -2.33 -12.66
N LYS A 223 0.85 -1.77 -11.50
CA LYS A 223 2.14 -2.02 -10.84
C LYS A 223 2.04 -3.02 -9.68
N ILE A 224 0.83 -3.45 -9.34
CA ILE A 224 0.58 -4.37 -8.23
C ILE A 224 0.69 -5.82 -8.72
N ASP A 225 1.40 -6.66 -7.97
CA ASP A 225 1.40 -8.10 -8.19
C ASP A 225 -0.01 -8.71 -8.14
N LYS A 226 -0.23 -9.80 -8.90
CA LYS A 226 -1.53 -10.47 -9.01
C LYS A 226 -2.11 -10.87 -7.64
N ILE A 227 -1.28 -11.37 -6.72
CA ILE A 227 -1.73 -11.84 -5.40
C ILE A 227 -2.25 -10.66 -4.56
N LEU A 228 -1.51 -9.55 -4.57
CA LEU A 228 -1.91 -8.35 -3.84
C LEU A 228 -3.14 -7.71 -4.48
N LYS A 229 -3.23 -7.72 -5.81
CA LYS A 229 -4.42 -7.26 -6.54
C LYS A 229 -5.66 -8.05 -6.15
N ASP A 230 -5.59 -9.38 -6.11
CA ASP A 230 -6.72 -10.22 -5.71
C ASP A 230 -7.18 -9.93 -4.29
N TYR A 231 -6.25 -9.69 -3.35
CA TYR A 231 -6.58 -9.28 -1.99
C TYR A 231 -7.28 -7.92 -1.93
N LEU A 232 -6.74 -6.91 -2.62
CA LEU A 232 -7.34 -5.57 -2.64
C LEU A 232 -8.75 -5.63 -3.24
N MET A 233 -8.95 -6.41 -4.29
CA MET A 233 -10.26 -6.61 -4.92
C MET A 233 -11.26 -7.34 -4.00
N GLN A 234 -10.84 -8.36 -3.25
CA GLN A 234 -11.72 -9.03 -2.28
C GLN A 234 -12.19 -8.08 -1.17
N ASN A 235 -11.29 -7.22 -0.67
CA ASN A 235 -11.67 -6.23 0.34
C ASN A 235 -12.57 -5.14 -0.25
N LEU A 236 -12.32 -4.71 -1.49
CA LEU A 236 -13.19 -3.78 -2.21
C LEU A 236 -14.62 -4.33 -2.36
N GLU A 237 -14.77 -5.61 -2.72
CA GLU A 237 -16.08 -6.28 -2.82
C GLU A 237 -16.77 -6.36 -1.45
N SER A 238 -16.02 -6.58 -0.36
CA SER A 238 -16.56 -6.57 1.00
C SER A 238 -17.03 -5.17 1.44
N LEU A 239 -16.28 -4.13 1.09
CA LEU A 239 -16.62 -2.72 1.34
C LEU A 239 -17.88 -2.35 0.57
N GLN A 240 -18.00 -2.77 -0.69
CA GLN A 240 -19.19 -2.48 -1.49
C GLN A 240 -20.48 -3.03 -0.85
N LYS A 241 -20.42 -4.24 -0.25
CA LYS A 241 -21.56 -4.86 0.43
C LYS A 241 -22.00 -4.09 1.68
N SER A 242 -21.09 -3.44 2.42
CA SER A 242 -21.46 -2.65 3.60
C SER A 242 -22.15 -1.32 3.23
N PHE A 243 -21.84 -0.75 2.06
CA PHE A 243 -22.40 0.54 1.62
C PHE A 243 -23.73 0.49 0.88
N LEU A 244 -24.17 -0.68 0.41
CA LEU A 244 -25.44 -0.83 -0.32
C LEU A 244 -26.69 -0.51 0.53
N GLY A 245 -26.55 -0.23 1.83
CA GLY A 245 -27.64 0.15 2.74
C GLY A 245 -27.86 1.66 2.95
N ASN A 246 -26.96 2.56 2.56
CA ASN A 246 -27.08 4.01 2.84
C ASN A 246 -26.71 4.86 1.60
N THR A 247 -27.69 5.53 1.01
CA THR A 247 -27.59 6.16 -0.33
C THR A 247 -27.39 7.68 -0.34
N ALA A 248 -27.21 8.33 0.81
CA ALA A 248 -27.25 9.80 0.89
C ALA A 248 -25.90 10.52 1.13
N ASP A 249 -24.77 9.79 1.21
CA ASP A 249 -23.45 10.39 1.52
C ASP A 249 -22.64 10.63 0.23
N PRO A 250 -22.19 11.87 -0.07
CA PRO A 250 -21.35 12.20 -1.24
C PRO A 250 -20.07 11.34 -1.35
N GLY A 251 -19.48 10.93 -0.22
CA GLY A 251 -18.31 10.04 -0.21
C GLY A 251 -18.61 8.66 -0.79
N ILE A 252 -19.86 8.18 -0.67
CA ILE A 252 -20.31 6.88 -1.22
C ILE A 252 -20.50 6.95 -2.73
N SER A 253 -20.80 8.14 -3.29
CA SER A 253 -20.93 8.34 -4.74
C SER A 253 -19.59 8.24 -5.47
N MET A 254 -18.56 8.90 -4.94
CA MET A 254 -17.18 8.81 -5.43
C MET A 254 -16.59 7.40 -5.23
N LEU A 255 -16.92 6.75 -4.11
CA LEU A 255 -16.58 5.34 -3.86
C LEU A 255 -17.20 4.43 -4.92
N ARG A 256 -18.46 4.67 -5.32
CA ARG A 256 -19.16 3.88 -6.35
C ARG A 256 -18.56 4.09 -7.75
N SER A 257 -18.12 5.29 -8.10
CA SER A 257 -17.48 5.56 -9.40
C SER A 257 -16.10 4.88 -9.52
N PHE A 258 -15.27 4.95 -8.48
CA PHE A 258 -13.99 4.22 -8.45
C PHE A 258 -14.18 2.70 -8.41
N ILE A 259 -15.15 2.18 -7.65
CA ILE A 259 -15.50 0.75 -7.68
C ILE A 259 -15.96 0.35 -9.08
N ASN A 260 -16.72 1.19 -9.78
CA ASN A 260 -17.12 0.92 -11.16
C ASN A 260 -15.93 0.99 -12.13
N CYS A 261 -14.91 1.80 -11.86
CA CYS A 261 -13.65 1.88 -12.61
C CYS A 261 -12.77 0.62 -12.39
N GLY A 262 -12.60 0.21 -11.13
CA GLY A 262 -11.92 -1.04 -10.77
C GLY A 262 -12.68 -2.29 -11.27
N LYS A 263 -14.01 -2.22 -11.33
CA LYS A 263 -14.85 -3.22 -12.00
C LYS A 263 -14.80 -3.15 -13.50
N THR A 264 -14.60 -2.02 -14.17
CA THR A 264 -14.36 -2.04 -15.62
C THR A 264 -13.03 -2.72 -15.90
N PHE A 265 -12.01 -2.50 -15.05
CA PHE A 265 -10.72 -3.19 -15.16
C PHE A 265 -10.78 -4.70 -14.78
N SER A 266 -11.59 -5.08 -13.78
CA SER A 266 -11.75 -6.47 -13.33
C SER A 266 -12.84 -7.24 -14.07
N ASN A 267 -13.92 -6.61 -14.52
CA ASN A 267 -14.95 -7.23 -15.36
C ASN A 267 -14.43 -7.45 -16.78
N ASN A 268 -13.47 -6.66 -17.26
CA ASN A 268 -12.73 -7.01 -18.48
C ASN A 268 -11.85 -8.28 -18.31
N MET A 269 -11.71 -8.81 -17.08
CA MET A 269 -11.22 -10.18 -16.83
C MET A 269 -12.32 -11.17 -16.37
N LYS A 270 -13.44 -10.71 -15.79
CA LYS A 270 -14.55 -11.55 -15.26
C LYS A 270 -15.76 -11.70 -16.18
N THR A 271 -15.85 -11.06 -17.35
CA THR A 271 -16.92 -11.29 -18.33
C THR A 271 -16.87 -12.67 -19.02
N ASN A 272 -15.91 -13.54 -18.65
CA ASN A 272 -15.85 -14.92 -19.12
C ASN A 272 -16.43 -15.97 -18.14
N GLU A 273 -17.14 -15.60 -17.08
CA GLU A 273 -17.67 -16.59 -16.12
C GLU A 273 -19.15 -16.97 -16.29
N ASN A 274 -19.85 -16.50 -17.33
CA ASN A 274 -21.22 -16.97 -17.64
C ASN A 274 -21.39 -17.66 -19.00
N ILE A 275 -20.31 -18.11 -19.63
CA ILE A 275 -20.37 -19.03 -20.77
C ILE A 275 -19.44 -20.19 -20.44
N GLY A 276 -20.02 -21.38 -20.28
CA GLY A 276 -19.37 -22.54 -19.67
C GLY A 276 -17.91 -22.75 -20.09
N ASN A 277 -17.01 -22.78 -19.10
CA ASN A 277 -15.69 -23.42 -19.14
C ASN A 277 -14.84 -23.20 -20.41
N VAL A 278 -14.90 -22.03 -21.05
CA VAL A 278 -13.95 -21.68 -22.10
C VAL A 278 -12.71 -21.08 -21.45
N LYS A 279 -11.63 -21.87 -21.36
CA LYS A 279 -10.30 -21.31 -21.05
C LYS A 279 -9.96 -20.28 -22.12
N TYR A 280 -10.00 -18.99 -21.79
CA TYR A 280 -9.58 -17.93 -22.69
C TYR A 280 -8.11 -18.16 -23.09
N GLN A 281 -7.87 -18.40 -24.37
CA GLN A 281 -6.53 -18.53 -24.94
C GLN A 281 -6.21 -17.25 -25.71
N PRO A 282 -5.03 -16.65 -25.52
CA PRO A 282 -4.59 -15.52 -26.34
C PRO A 282 -4.65 -15.88 -27.83
N ILE A 283 -5.01 -14.89 -28.65
CA ILE A 283 -5.15 -15.06 -30.10
C ILE A 283 -3.75 -15.11 -30.71
N LYS A 284 -3.45 -16.24 -31.38
CA LYS A 284 -2.21 -16.39 -32.12
C LYS A 284 -2.24 -15.59 -33.40
N ILE A 285 -1.26 -14.70 -33.55
CA ILE A 285 -1.05 -13.94 -34.78
C ILE A 285 -0.01 -14.66 -35.63
N ASN A 286 -0.42 -15.11 -36.82
CA ASN A 286 0.51 -15.68 -37.80
C ASN A 286 1.19 -14.60 -38.67
N GLY A 287 0.66 -13.37 -38.66
CA GLY A 287 1.22 -12.21 -39.36
C GLY A 287 2.34 -11.50 -38.59
N GLN A 288 2.79 -10.36 -39.13
CA GLN A 288 3.79 -9.51 -38.46
C GLN A 288 3.11 -8.61 -37.42
N ILE A 289 3.73 -8.46 -36.24
CA ILE A 289 3.16 -7.70 -35.11
C ILE A 289 2.92 -6.23 -35.47
N ASN A 290 3.81 -5.62 -36.26
CA ASN A 290 3.65 -4.24 -36.72
C ASN A 290 2.42 -4.03 -37.62
N VAL A 291 1.98 -5.05 -38.36
CA VAL A 291 0.74 -4.98 -39.15
C VAL A 291 -0.47 -4.91 -38.22
N LEU A 292 -0.50 -5.74 -37.18
CA LEU A 292 -1.55 -5.70 -36.16
C LEU A 292 -1.60 -4.33 -35.47
N VAL A 293 -0.45 -3.82 -35.03
CA VAL A 293 -0.38 -2.52 -34.34
C VAL A 293 -0.85 -1.41 -35.28
N ASP A 294 -0.50 -1.45 -36.56
CA ASP A 294 -0.94 -0.48 -37.55
C ASP A 294 -2.47 -0.48 -37.75
N ILE A 295 -3.11 -1.66 -37.81
CA ILE A 295 -4.59 -1.77 -37.88
C ILE A 295 -5.24 -1.01 -36.72
N PHE A 296 -4.80 -1.28 -35.48
CA PHE A 296 -5.38 -0.60 -34.32
C PHE A 296 -5.06 0.90 -34.30
N THR A 297 -3.87 1.29 -34.77
CA THR A 297 -3.49 2.70 -34.90
C THR A 297 -4.40 3.41 -35.89
N GLN A 298 -4.70 2.81 -37.04
CA GLN A 298 -5.65 3.35 -38.01
C GLN A 298 -7.06 3.51 -37.42
N LEU A 299 -7.49 2.61 -36.54
CA LEU A 299 -8.81 2.68 -35.90
C LEU A 299 -8.91 3.80 -34.85
N ILE A 300 -7.81 4.16 -34.18
CA ILE A 300 -7.80 5.20 -33.12
C ILE A 300 -7.42 6.60 -33.63
N ASP A 301 -6.60 6.70 -34.69
CA ASP A 301 -6.06 7.98 -35.15
C ASP A 301 -6.86 8.56 -36.34
N GLN A 302 -7.59 7.74 -37.09
CA GLN A 302 -8.33 8.22 -38.27
C GLN A 302 -9.80 8.51 -37.94
N GLN A 303 -10.24 9.73 -38.27
CA GLN A 303 -11.63 10.16 -38.14
C GLN A 303 -12.48 9.41 -39.16
N ARG A 304 -13.25 8.44 -38.67
CA ARG A 304 -13.99 7.46 -39.48
C ARG A 304 -15.48 7.46 -39.17
N THR A 305 -15.91 8.19 -38.15
CA THR A 305 -17.31 8.44 -37.81
C THR A 305 -17.54 9.95 -37.68
N PRO A 306 -18.81 10.41 -37.75
CA PRO A 306 -19.13 11.83 -37.51
C PRO A 306 -18.64 12.34 -36.14
N ASP A 307 -18.61 11.44 -35.14
CA ASP A 307 -18.30 11.76 -33.75
C ASP A 307 -16.80 11.61 -33.42
N GLY A 308 -15.98 11.02 -34.30
CA GLY A 308 -14.55 10.83 -34.03
C GLY A 308 -13.88 9.64 -34.74
N PRO A 309 -12.79 9.10 -34.17
CA PRO A 309 -12.18 7.87 -34.64
C PRO A 309 -13.08 6.66 -34.37
N PHE A 310 -12.80 5.54 -35.06
CA PHE A 310 -13.60 4.32 -34.89
C PHE A 310 -13.44 3.71 -33.48
N LEU A 311 -12.27 3.88 -32.85
CA LEU A 311 -12.00 3.49 -31.48
C LEU A 311 -11.47 4.70 -30.69
N GLU A 312 -12.01 4.93 -29.50
CA GLU A 312 -11.49 5.92 -28.55
C GLU A 312 -10.79 5.22 -27.39
N THR A 313 -9.46 5.35 -27.32
CA THR A 313 -8.65 4.83 -26.22
C THR A 313 -7.29 5.53 -26.18
N SER A 314 -6.57 5.42 -25.06
CA SER A 314 -5.18 5.87 -24.99
C SER A 314 -4.22 4.84 -25.60
N ARG A 315 -3.03 5.29 -26.02
CA ARG A 315 -2.00 4.39 -26.57
C ARG A 315 -1.52 3.38 -25.52
N GLU A 316 -1.48 3.78 -24.25
CA GLU A 316 -1.13 2.91 -23.12
C GLU A 316 -2.18 1.81 -22.91
N ASN A 317 -3.46 2.16 -23.02
CA ASN A 317 -4.55 1.18 -22.94
C ASN A 317 -4.52 0.22 -24.13
N LEU A 318 -4.24 0.73 -25.34
CA LEU A 318 -4.10 -0.11 -26.52
C LEU A 318 -2.89 -1.06 -26.40
N GLU A 319 -1.75 -0.58 -25.87
CA GLU A 319 -0.60 -1.43 -25.58
C GLU A 319 -0.96 -2.59 -24.65
N ALA A 320 -1.60 -2.27 -23.50
CA ALA A 320 -2.02 -3.27 -22.53
C ALA A 320 -2.99 -4.29 -23.13
N PHE A 321 -3.94 -3.82 -23.95
CA PHE A 321 -4.90 -4.68 -24.66
C PHE A 321 -4.18 -5.65 -25.62
N LEU A 322 -3.24 -5.16 -26.43
CA LEU A 322 -2.51 -5.98 -27.38
C LEU A 322 -1.65 -7.04 -26.69
N VAL A 323 -0.94 -6.66 -25.63
CA VAL A 323 -0.08 -7.57 -24.86
C VAL A 323 -0.88 -8.65 -24.13
N ALA A 324 -2.07 -8.32 -23.63
CA ALA A 324 -2.90 -9.26 -22.88
C ALA A 324 -3.62 -10.29 -23.76
N ASN A 325 -3.97 -9.91 -25.00
CA ASN A 325 -4.89 -10.71 -25.82
C ASN A 325 -4.24 -11.44 -27.00
N PHE A 326 -2.97 -11.14 -27.33
CA PHE A 326 -2.32 -11.72 -28.50
C PHE A 326 -0.98 -12.39 -28.17
N VAL A 327 -0.63 -13.41 -28.95
CA VAL A 327 0.70 -14.05 -28.96
C VAL A 327 1.27 -14.09 -30.38
N ASP A 328 2.58 -14.16 -30.49
CA ASP A 328 3.26 -14.23 -31.79
C ASP A 328 3.04 -15.59 -32.50
N ARG A 329 3.59 -15.73 -33.71
CA ARG A 329 3.55 -16.96 -34.52
C ARG A 329 4.15 -18.20 -33.83
N ASN A 330 4.91 -18.02 -32.76
CA ASN A 330 5.56 -19.06 -31.97
C ASN A 330 4.88 -19.26 -30.59
N ASN A 331 3.68 -18.70 -30.38
CA ASN A 331 2.97 -18.67 -29.08
C ASN A 331 3.74 -17.93 -27.97
N LYS A 332 4.65 -17.02 -28.32
CA LYS A 332 5.34 -16.19 -27.33
C LYS A 332 4.50 -14.95 -27.01
N PRO A 333 4.44 -14.53 -25.73
CA PRO A 333 3.83 -13.27 -25.34
C PRO A 333 4.45 -12.09 -26.08
N LEU A 334 3.63 -11.11 -26.43
CA LEU A 334 4.12 -9.86 -27.02
C LEU A 334 4.88 -9.04 -25.96
N SER A 335 5.96 -8.39 -26.38
CA SER A 335 6.77 -7.54 -25.52
C SER A 335 6.15 -6.14 -25.44
N SER A 336 5.73 -5.72 -24.23
CA SER A 336 5.23 -4.35 -23.97
C SER A 336 6.17 -3.26 -24.52
N PRO A 337 7.50 -3.27 -24.25
CA PRO A 337 8.42 -2.31 -24.86
C PRO A 337 8.40 -2.27 -26.39
N THR A 338 8.18 -3.43 -27.03
CA THR A 338 8.09 -3.54 -28.49
C THR A 338 6.80 -2.92 -29.01
N ILE A 339 5.66 -3.21 -28.37
CA ILE A 339 4.36 -2.64 -28.75
C ILE A 339 4.33 -1.13 -28.49
N ASN A 340 4.83 -0.67 -27.34
CA ASN A 340 4.99 0.76 -27.02
C ASN A 340 5.78 1.49 -28.10
N THR A 341 6.90 0.89 -28.55
CA THR A 341 7.73 1.47 -29.62
C THR A 341 6.97 1.55 -30.95
N LEU A 342 6.15 0.55 -31.27
CA LEU A 342 5.34 0.51 -32.50
C LEU A 342 4.14 1.45 -32.48
N LEU A 343 3.67 1.89 -31.30
CA LEU A 343 2.55 2.82 -31.14
C LEU A 343 2.99 4.30 -31.13
N LYS A 344 4.30 4.58 -31.08
CA LYS A 344 4.83 5.94 -30.97
C LYS A 344 4.79 6.66 -32.32
N PRO A 345 4.04 7.77 -32.48
CA PRO A 345 3.84 8.44 -33.76
C PRO A 345 5.14 8.92 -34.43
N TYR A 346 6.17 9.24 -33.63
CA TYR A 346 7.47 9.69 -34.13
C TYR A 346 8.42 8.56 -34.55
N ARG A 347 8.09 7.28 -34.30
CA ARG A 347 8.87 6.11 -34.73
C ARG A 347 8.42 5.61 -36.11
N VAL A 348 8.36 6.55 -37.06
CA VAL A 348 7.98 6.27 -38.47
C VAL A 348 8.84 5.19 -39.12
N ASP A 349 10.07 4.97 -38.62
CA ASP A 349 10.98 3.89 -39.02
C ASP A 349 10.46 2.49 -38.71
N LYS A 350 9.59 2.37 -37.71
CA LYS A 350 9.01 1.10 -37.24
C LYS A 350 7.58 0.86 -37.74
N HIS A 351 6.93 1.90 -38.25
CA HIS A 351 5.57 1.80 -38.78
C HIS A 351 5.58 1.14 -40.15
N ILE A 352 4.49 0.43 -40.47
CA ILE A 352 4.32 -0.11 -41.81
C ILE A 352 4.00 1.05 -42.76
N LYS A 353 4.75 1.14 -43.87
CA LYS A 353 4.56 2.23 -44.82
C LYS A 353 3.24 2.07 -45.58
N GLN A 354 2.67 3.19 -46.02
CA GLN A 354 1.38 3.22 -46.72
C GLN A 354 1.38 2.39 -48.01
N ASP A 355 2.50 2.37 -48.72
CA ASP A 355 2.75 1.63 -49.97
C ASP A 355 3.17 0.17 -49.75
N ASN A 356 3.29 -0.29 -48.49
CA ASN A 356 3.74 -1.64 -48.21
C ASN A 356 2.63 -2.66 -48.57
N PRO A 357 2.91 -3.67 -49.41
CA PRO A 357 1.91 -4.65 -49.84
C PRO A 357 1.38 -5.54 -48.70
N LYS A 358 2.03 -5.53 -47.52
CA LYS A 358 1.57 -6.24 -46.32
C LYS A 358 0.69 -5.38 -45.42
N ARG A 359 0.55 -4.08 -45.71
CA ARG A 359 -0.32 -3.18 -44.95
C ARG A 359 -1.76 -3.52 -45.27
N ILE A 360 -2.58 -3.61 -44.23
CA ILE A 360 -4.02 -3.76 -44.36
C ILE A 360 -4.60 -2.34 -44.29
N ASP A 361 -4.99 -1.81 -45.43
CA ASP A 361 -5.61 -0.50 -45.51
C ASP A 361 -7.09 -0.61 -45.15
N LEU A 362 -7.48 0.06 -44.07
CA LEU A 362 -8.86 0.02 -43.61
C LEU A 362 -9.71 1.12 -44.24
N SER A 363 -9.15 2.04 -45.04
CA SER A 363 -9.88 3.22 -45.56
C SER A 363 -11.06 2.85 -46.47
N GLY A 364 -10.93 1.80 -47.27
CA GLY A 364 -12.01 1.32 -48.16
C GLY A 364 -13.06 0.41 -47.49
N LEU A 365 -12.98 0.16 -46.18
CA LEU A 365 -13.91 -0.71 -45.45
C LEU A 365 -15.06 0.05 -44.78
N PHE A 366 -14.97 1.38 -44.71
CA PHE A 366 -15.97 2.24 -44.09
C PHE A 366 -16.38 3.28 -45.13
N GLU A 367 -17.13 2.85 -46.13
CA GLU A 367 -17.86 3.79 -46.97
C GLU A 367 -18.90 4.48 -46.09
N THR A 368 -18.84 5.81 -46.01
CA THR A 368 -19.95 6.61 -45.49
C THR A 368 -21.14 6.35 -46.39
N GLU A 369 -22.17 5.67 -45.88
CA GLU A 369 -23.49 5.71 -46.51
C GLU A 369 -23.86 7.20 -46.65
N GLU A 370 -23.97 7.67 -47.91
CA GLU A 370 -24.48 9.00 -48.25
C GLU A 370 -25.94 9.19 -47.81
#